data_AF-A0A536ZJC7-F1
#
_entry.id   AF-A0A536ZJC7-F1
#
_cell.length_a   1.000
_cell.length_b   1.000
_cell.length_c   1.000
_cell.angle_alpha   90.00
_cell.angle_beta   90.00
_cell.angle_gamma   90.00
#
_symmetry.space_group_name_H-M   'P 1'
#
loop_
_entity.id
_entity.type
_entity.pdbx_description
1 polymer ?
#
loop_
_entity_poly.entity_id
_entity_poly.type
_entity_poly.pdbx_seq_one_letter_code
_entity_poly.pdbx_strand_id
1 'polypeptide(L)'
;RVEAVVDSVEAIRRLLISGVGMTIMPVSAFHDEIRAGRLAAYPIEEANLHRILILARPVAEVGSAAIDEIERIVRGEMADLIQAGFFRMPAADRMAASRRPAVAKASAPKRRARRARVDQ
;
A
#
# COMPACT_ATOMS: atom_id res chain seq x y z
N ARG A 1 27.35 -8.52 6.13
CA ARG A 1 28.07 -7.48 6.91
C ARG A 1 27.10 -6.35 7.14
N VAL A 2 27.01 -5.79 8.34
CA VAL A 2 26.16 -4.62 8.62
C VAL A 2 26.98 -3.37 8.27
N GLU A 3 26.44 -2.52 7.40
CA GLU A 3 27.13 -1.29 6.95
C GLU A 3 27.02 -0.16 7.97
N ALA A 4 25.86 -0.02 8.62
CA ALA A 4 25.63 0.93 9.69
C ALA A 4 24.44 0.49 10.56
N VAL A 5 24.44 0.92 11.83
CA VAL A 5 23.27 0.84 12.72
C VAL A 5 22.85 2.27 13.02
N VAL A 6 21.62 2.62 12.67
CA VAL A 6 21.07 3.96 12.82
C VAL A 6 19.67 3.84 13.42
N ASP A 7 19.42 4.53 14.52
CA ASP A 7 18.19 4.46 15.31
C ASP A 7 17.29 5.70 15.16
N SER A 8 17.58 6.53 14.15
CA SER A 8 16.80 7.72 13.82
C SER A 8 16.30 7.68 12.38
N VAL A 9 14.98 7.78 12.22
CA VAL A 9 14.33 7.86 10.89
C VAL A 9 14.88 9.03 10.09
N GLU A 10 15.14 10.17 10.74
CA GLU A 10 15.66 11.36 10.07
C GLU A 10 17.13 11.20 9.63
N ALA A 11 17.96 10.51 10.42
CA ALA A 11 19.31 10.19 10.00
C ALA A 11 19.31 9.23 8.80
N ILE A 12 18.44 8.21 8.82
CA ILE A 12 18.23 7.32 7.68
C ILE A 12 17.77 8.11 6.45
N ARG A 13 16.82 9.04 6.59
CA ARG A 13 16.34 9.91 5.51
C ARG A 13 17.50 10.62 4.80
N ARG A 14 18.38 11.25 5.58
CA ARG A 14 19.52 12.01 5.05
C ARG A 14 20.51 11.13 4.31
N LEU A 15 20.76 9.93 4.82
CA LEU A 15 21.61 8.94 4.15
C LEU A 15 21.02 8.54 2.80
N LEU A 16 19.72 8.19 2.77
CA LEU A 16 19.04 7.81 1.52
C LEU A 16 19.02 8.94 0.49
N ILE A 17 18.68 10.16 0.91
CA ILE A 17 18.65 11.34 0.02
C ILE A 17 20.06 11.65 -0.52
N SER A 18 21.10 11.36 0.26
CA SER A 18 22.50 11.50 -0.16
C SER A 18 22.98 10.33 -1.04
N GLY A 19 22.10 9.38 -1.38
CA GLY A 19 22.42 8.22 -2.21
C GLY A 19 23.16 7.10 -1.48
N VAL A 20 23.13 7.09 -0.13
CA VAL A 20 23.82 6.09 0.68
C VAL A 20 22.88 4.94 1.04
N GLY A 21 23.12 3.79 0.42
CA GLY A 21 22.51 2.51 0.77
C GLY A 21 21.01 2.40 0.46
N MET A 22 20.37 1.42 1.10
CA MET A 22 18.93 1.15 1.03
C MET A 22 18.43 0.73 2.42
N THR A 23 17.12 0.83 2.64
CA THR A 23 16.50 0.46 3.92
C THR A 23 15.12 -0.15 3.74
N ILE A 24 14.63 -0.82 4.77
CA ILE A 24 13.25 -1.30 4.87
C ILE A 24 12.55 -0.45 5.92
N MET A 25 11.53 0.29 5.52
CA MET A 25 10.78 1.20 6.38
C MET A 25 9.30 1.22 5.99
N PRO A 26 8.38 1.57 6.91
CA PRO A 26 7.00 1.85 6.54
C PRO A 26 6.94 2.96 5.49
N VAL A 27 6.15 2.80 4.43
CA VAL A 27 6.04 3.78 3.33
C VAL A 27 5.67 5.18 3.84
N SER A 28 4.88 5.25 4.91
CA SER A 28 4.46 6.51 5.54
C SER A 28 5.63 7.35 6.09
N ALA A 29 6.79 6.75 6.37
CA ALA A 29 7.95 7.48 6.87
C ALA A 29 8.59 8.38 5.80
N PHE A 30 8.42 8.03 4.51
CA PHE A 30 9.03 8.72 3.37
C PHE A 30 7.99 9.10 2.31
N HIS A 31 6.71 9.23 2.69
CA HIS A 31 5.62 9.46 1.74
C HIS A 31 5.89 10.65 0.82
N ASP A 32 6.34 11.78 1.39
CA ASP A 32 6.56 13.01 0.65
C ASP A 32 7.76 12.93 -0.30
N GLU A 33 8.85 12.29 0.11
CA GLU A 33 10.00 12.06 -0.76
C GLU A 33 9.67 11.13 -1.91
N ILE A 34 8.91 10.06 -1.64
CA ILE A 34 8.49 9.12 -2.67
C ILE A 34 7.53 9.81 -3.64
N ARG A 35 6.54 10.55 -3.13
CA ARG A 35 5.58 11.30 -3.96
C ARG A 35 6.27 12.37 -4.80
N ALA A 36 7.29 13.03 -4.26
CA ALA A 36 8.10 14.01 -4.98
C ALA A 36 9.15 13.37 -5.91
N GLY A 37 9.26 12.04 -5.96
CA GLY A 37 10.22 11.32 -6.79
C GLY A 37 11.68 11.45 -6.33
N ARG A 38 11.92 11.92 -5.11
CA ARG A 38 13.26 12.01 -4.50
C ARG A 38 13.77 10.66 -3.99
N LEU A 39 12.86 9.79 -3.58
CA LEU A 39 13.16 8.41 -3.20
C LEU A 39 12.29 7.44 -4.01
N ALA A 40 12.86 6.28 -4.33
CA ALA A 40 12.12 5.17 -4.92
C ALA A 40 11.80 4.15 -3.83
N ALA A 41 10.58 3.59 -3.88
CA ALA A 41 10.15 2.53 -2.98
C ALA A 41 9.66 1.34 -3.80
N TYR A 42 10.11 0.15 -3.42
CA TYR A 42 9.78 -1.10 -4.09
C TYR A 42 9.10 -2.06 -3.12
N PRO A 43 8.06 -2.81 -3.57
CA PRO A 43 7.50 -3.88 -2.75
C PRO A 43 8.55 -4.99 -2.59
N ILE A 44 8.56 -5.62 -1.42
CA ILE A 44 9.34 -6.84 -1.20
C ILE A 44 8.45 -8.02 -1.61
N GLU A 45 8.88 -8.77 -2.63
CA GLU A 45 8.15 -9.95 -3.08
C GLU A 45 8.10 -11.02 -1.99
N GLU A 46 6.98 -11.75 -1.93
CA GLU A 46 6.74 -12.85 -0.98
C GLU A 46 6.79 -12.48 0.51
N ALA A 47 6.86 -11.19 0.85
CA ALA A 47 6.83 -10.70 2.22
C ALA A 47 5.58 -9.85 2.49
N ASN A 48 4.68 -10.33 3.36
CA ASN A 48 3.53 -9.54 3.81
C ASN A 48 3.88 -8.68 5.04
N LEU A 49 4.72 -7.67 4.83
CA LEU A 49 5.14 -6.76 5.89
C LEU A 49 4.05 -5.71 6.17
N HIS A 50 3.44 -5.80 7.35
CA HIS A 50 2.47 -4.83 7.83
C HIS A 50 2.76 -4.48 9.28
N ARG A 51 2.41 -3.25 9.67
CA ARG A 51 2.45 -2.81 11.07
C ARG A 51 1.06 -2.42 11.52
N ILE A 52 0.76 -2.68 12.78
CA ILE A 52 -0.47 -2.24 13.42
C ILE A 52 -0.16 -0.99 14.23
N LEU A 53 -0.94 0.07 14.01
CA LEU A 53 -0.93 1.25 14.86
C LEU A 53 -2.10 1.14 15.84
N ILE A 54 -1.83 1.37 17.12
CA ILE A 54 -2.81 1.23 18.19
C ILE A 54 -2.83 2.53 18.99
N LEU A 55 -4.02 3.07 19.21
CA LEU A 55 -4.25 4.10 20.21
C LEU A 55 -4.67 3.41 21.50
N ALA A 56 -3.80 3.44 22.51
CA ALA A 56 -4.01 2.77 23.78
C ALA A 56 -4.39 3.79 24.87
N ARG A 57 -5.34 3.40 25.74
CA ARG A 57 -5.71 4.17 26.93
C ARG A 57 -5.82 3.25 28.17
N PRO A 58 -5.56 3.76 29.38
CA PRO A 58 -5.79 3.01 30.61
C PRO A 58 -7.27 2.61 30.76
N VAL A 59 -7.51 1.39 31.25
CA VAL A 59 -8.88 0.85 31.45
C VAL A 59 -9.52 1.35 32.75
N ALA A 60 -8.69 1.67 33.76
CA ALA A 60 -9.14 1.93 35.13
C ALA A 60 -9.52 3.39 35.43
N GLU A 61 -9.26 4.32 34.51
CA GLU A 61 -9.56 5.74 34.73
C GLU A 61 -10.91 6.09 34.11
N VAL A 62 -11.74 6.83 34.86
CA VAL A 62 -12.90 7.52 34.28
C VAL A 62 -12.34 8.51 33.26
N GLY A 63 -12.54 8.22 31.97
CA GLY A 63 -12.02 9.04 30.88
C GLY A 63 -12.46 10.49 31.06
N SER A 64 -11.51 11.42 30.99
CA SER A 64 -11.86 12.83 30.96
C SER A 64 -12.41 13.17 29.58
N ALA A 65 -13.34 14.12 29.50
CA ALA A 65 -13.88 14.59 28.22
C ALA A 65 -12.77 15.06 27.25
N ALA A 66 -11.62 15.51 27.77
CA ALA A 66 -10.46 15.86 26.97
C ALA A 66 -9.80 14.64 26.30
N ILE A 67 -9.69 13.50 27.01
CA ILE A 67 -9.14 12.26 26.45
C ILE A 67 -10.06 11.70 25.37
N ASP A 68 -11.38 11.73 25.59
CA ASP A 68 -12.37 11.30 24.60
C ASP A 68 -12.28 12.15 23.33
N GLU A 69 -12.10 13.46 23.49
CA GLU A 69 -11.96 14.38 22.38
C GLU A 69 -10.65 14.17 21.61
N ILE A 70 -9.53 13.93 22.30
CA ILE A 70 -8.26 13.58 21.67
C ILE A 70 -8.39 12.27 20.88
N GLU A 71 -9.02 11.24 21.47
CA GLU A 71 -9.27 9.98 20.77
C GLU A 71 -10.08 10.22 19.49
N ARG A 72 -11.15 11.01 19.58
CA ARG A 72 -12.00 11.35 18.43
C ARG A 72 -11.20 12.04 17.32
N ILE A 73 -10.36 13.02 17.68
CA ILE A 73 -9.51 13.75 16.73
C ILE A 73 -8.51 12.80 16.07
N VAL A 74 -7.75 12.03 16.85
CA VAL A 74 -6.74 11.09 16.33
C VAL A 74 -7.39 10.08 15.40
N ARG A 75 -8.57 9.55 15.75
CA ARG A 75 -9.29 8.58 14.91
C ARG A 75 -9.76 9.20 13.59
N GLY A 76 -10.22 10.46 13.63
CA GLY A 76 -10.59 11.24 12.43
C GLY A 76 -9.40 11.46 11.51
N GLU A 77 -8.32 12.03 12.02
CA GLU A 77 -7.10 12.29 11.23
C GLU A 77 -6.51 11.02 10.63
N MET A 78 -6.51 9.91 11.39
CA MET A 78 -6.05 8.63 10.88
C MET A 78 -6.94 8.11 9.74
N ALA A 79 -8.25 8.29 9.83
CA ALA A 79 -9.17 7.91 8.75
C ALA A 79 -8.90 8.72 7.48
N ASP A 80 -8.68 10.02 7.61
CA ASP A 80 -8.38 10.91 6.49
C ASP A 80 -7.06 10.54 5.81
N LEU A 81 -6.01 10.26 6.58
CA LEU A 81 -4.72 9.79 6.06
C LEU A 81 -4.82 8.43 5.35
N ILE A 82 -5.67 7.53 5.86
CA ILE A 82 -5.94 6.23 5.21
C ILE A 82 -6.65 6.45 3.87
N GLN A 83 -7.66 7.32 3.82
CA GLN A 83 -8.39 7.64 2.60
C GLN A 83 -7.50 8.34 1.57
N ALA A 84 -6.63 9.23 2.02
CA ALA A 84 -5.62 9.89 1.17
C ALA A 84 -4.54 8.92 0.65
N GLY A 85 -4.53 7.67 1.11
CA GLY A 85 -3.57 6.65 0.68
C GLY A 85 -2.17 6.85 1.25
N PHE A 86 -2.02 7.59 2.36
CA PHE A 86 -0.71 7.94 2.93
C PHE A 86 0.14 6.71 3.29
N PHE A 87 -0.51 5.62 3.70
CA PHE A 87 0.11 4.35 4.09
C PHE A 87 0.21 3.33 2.94
N ARG A 88 -0.14 3.71 1.70
CA ARG A 88 -0.10 2.81 0.54
C ARG A 88 1.16 3.03 -0.29
N MET A 89 1.67 1.95 -0.87
CA MET A 89 2.80 1.99 -1.80
C MET A 89 2.35 2.51 -3.18
N PRO A 90 2.98 3.57 -3.74
CA PRO A 90 2.58 4.09 -5.05
C PRO A 90 2.74 3.09 -6.21
N ALA A 91 3.69 2.15 -6.11
CA ALA A 91 3.90 1.11 -7.12
C ALA A 91 2.83 0.00 -7.09
N ALA A 92 2.14 -0.20 -5.96
CA ALA A 92 1.11 -1.23 -5.84
C ALA A 92 -0.11 -0.94 -6.73
N ASP A 93 -0.45 0.34 -6.93
CA ASP A 93 -1.55 0.74 -7.83
C ASP A 93 -1.23 0.46 -9.31
N ARG A 94 0.04 0.62 -9.73
CA ARG A 94 0.47 0.28 -11.10
C ARG A 94 0.48 -1.23 -11.36
N MET A 95 0.91 -2.04 -10.40
CA MET A 95 0.87 -3.51 -10.52
C MET A 95 -0.55 -4.08 -10.40
N ALA A 96 -1.42 -3.49 -9.58
CA ALA A 96 -2.84 -3.88 -9.52
C ALA A 96 -3.58 -3.53 -10.82
N ALA A 97 -3.27 -2.37 -11.42
CA ALA A 97 -3.81 -1.98 -12.72
C ALA A 97 -3.33 -2.90 -13.86
N SER A 98 -2.08 -3.39 -13.82
CA SER A 98 -1.56 -4.33 -14.82
C SER A 98 -2.04 -5.78 -14.62
N ARG A 99 -2.58 -6.12 -13.43
CA ARG A 99 -3.13 -7.46 -13.10
C ARG A 99 -4.62 -7.61 -13.43
N ARG A 100 -5.32 -6.58 -13.91
CA ARG A 100 -6.69 -6.76 -14.42
C ARG A 100 -6.63 -7.67 -15.65
N PRO A 101 -7.20 -8.88 -15.62
CA PRO A 101 -7.24 -9.69 -16.83
C PRO A 101 -8.12 -8.95 -17.84
N ALA A 102 -7.61 -8.80 -19.07
CA ALA A 102 -8.45 -8.47 -20.19
C ALA A 102 -9.53 -9.56 -20.27
N VAL A 103 -10.75 -9.23 -19.89
CA VAL A 103 -11.90 -10.11 -20.10
C VAL A 103 -12.01 -10.31 -21.61
N ALA A 104 -11.48 -11.43 -22.08
CA ALA A 104 -11.65 -11.87 -23.44
C ALA A 104 -13.16 -11.99 -23.68
N LYS A 105 -13.69 -11.14 -24.56
CA LYS A 105 -15.07 -11.26 -25.04
C LYS A 105 -15.21 -12.65 -25.64
N ALA A 106 -15.93 -13.54 -24.95
CA ALA A 106 -16.24 -14.87 -25.44
C ALA A 106 -17.05 -14.73 -26.75
N SER A 107 -16.40 -15.06 -27.87
CA SER A 107 -17.06 -15.20 -29.16
C SER A 107 -17.98 -16.42 -29.15
N ALA A 108 -19.27 -16.21 -29.40
CA ALA A 108 -20.30 -17.24 -29.45
C ALA A 108 -20.02 -18.35 -30.48
N PRO A 109 -20.45 -19.61 -30.23
CA PRO A 109 -20.17 -20.72 -31.14
C PRO A 109 -21.09 -20.70 -32.37
N LYS A 110 -20.49 -20.76 -33.56
CA LYS A 110 -21.20 -21.01 -34.84
C LYS A 110 -21.72 -22.46 -34.87
N ARG A 111 -23.06 -22.63 -34.81
CA ARG A 111 -23.75 -23.89 -35.10
C ARG A 111 -23.44 -24.34 -36.53
N ARG A 112 -22.71 -25.44 -36.67
CA ARG A 112 -22.55 -26.21 -37.90
C ARG A 112 -23.91 -26.83 -38.28
N ALA A 113 -24.53 -26.34 -39.35
CA ALA A 113 -25.63 -27.04 -40.01
C ALA A 113 -25.06 -28.21 -40.83
N ARG A 114 -25.46 -29.43 -40.49
CA ARG A 114 -25.15 -30.66 -41.22
C ARG A 114 -25.88 -30.65 -42.57
N ARG A 115 -25.12 -30.90 -43.64
CA ARG A 115 -25.63 -31.23 -44.98
C ARG A 115 -26.33 -32.59 -44.91
N ALA A 116 -27.61 -32.64 -45.29
CA ALA A 116 -28.22 -33.84 -45.84
C ALA A 116 -28.13 -33.72 -47.36
N ARG A 117 -27.37 -34.63 -47.99
CA ARG A 117 -27.49 -34.90 -49.43
C ARG A 117 -28.68 -35.84 -49.59
N VAL A 118 -29.65 -35.45 -50.39
CA VAL A 118 -30.63 -36.35 -50.99
C VAL A 118 -30.09 -36.64 -52.38
N ASP A 119 -29.65 -37.88 -52.59
CA ASP A 119 -29.46 -38.46 -53.91
C ASP A 119 -30.71 -39.30 -54.21
N GLN A 120 -31.32 -39.00 -55.36
CA GLN A 120 -32.31 -39.79 -56.13
C GLN A 120 -33.73 -39.94 -55.57
#